data_AF-X1E967-F1
#
_entry.id   AF-X1E967-F1
#
_cell.length_a   1.000
_cell.length_b   1.000
_cell.length_c   1.000
_cell.angle_alpha   90.00
_cell.angle_beta   90.00
_cell.angle_gamma   90.00
#
_symmetry.space_group_name_H-M   'P 1'
#
loop_
_entity.id
_entity.type
_entity.pdbx_description
1 polymer ?
#
loop_
_entity_poly.entity_id
_entity_poly.type
_entity_poly.pdbx_seq_one_letter_code
_entity_poly.pdbx_strand_id
1 'polypeptide(L)'
;EKFIVGGMSVPQNKMDEITKDLGKSFENTKDVHVTDDLGTDFTVTIQDRPMILDNGLLSDDRIAVGLLGGNLPAGEVFFPP
;
A
#
# COMPACT_ATOMS: atom_id res chain seq x y z
N GLU A 1 0.09 -19.39 -24.12
CA GLU A 1 0.98 -18.39 -23.52
C GLU A 1 0.44 -18.06 -22.13
N LYS A 2 1.27 -18.05 -21.07
CA LYS A 2 0.83 -17.72 -19.71
C LYS A 2 1.63 -16.51 -19.23
N PHE A 3 1.09 -15.32 -19.47
CA PHE A 3 1.62 -14.09 -18.89
C PHE A 3 1.19 -14.06 -17.42
N ILE A 4 1.97 -14.70 -16.56
CA ILE A 4 1.83 -14.57 -15.11
C ILE A 4 2.84 -13.52 -14.67
N VAL A 5 2.36 -12.32 -14.37
CA VAL A 5 3.15 -11.36 -13.58
C VAL A 5 3.30 -11.99 -12.20
N GLY A 6 4.52 -12.26 -11.74
CA GLY A 6 4.77 -13.01 -10.50
C GLY A 6 3.99 -12.49 -9.29
N GLY A 7 3.74 -11.17 -9.21
CA GLY A 7 2.91 -10.55 -8.18
C GLY A 7 1.46 -11.05 -8.14
N MET A 8 0.87 -11.45 -9.27
CA MET A 8 -0.48 -12.04 -9.32
C MET A 8 -0.53 -13.50 -8.87
N SER A 9 0.62 -14.15 -8.68
CA SER A 9 0.71 -15.55 -8.21
C SER A 9 1.00 -15.67 -6.71
N VAL A 10 1.17 -14.54 -6.02
CA VAL A 10 1.39 -14.52 -4.57
C VAL A 10 0.11 -14.98 -3.86
N PRO A 11 0.18 -15.95 -2.93
CA PRO A 11 -0.97 -16.34 -2.13
C PRO A 11 -1.58 -15.15 -1.39
N GLN A 12 -2.90 -15.04 -1.36
CA GLN A 12 -3.58 -13.89 -0.79
C GLN A 12 -3.21 -13.62 0.68
N ASN A 13 -3.11 -14.67 1.49
CA ASN A 13 -2.69 -14.54 2.90
C ASN A 13 -1.27 -13.95 3.03
N LYS A 14 -0.39 -14.21 2.06
CA LYS A 14 0.95 -13.60 1.99
C LYS A 14 0.88 -12.14 1.56
N MET A 15 -0.02 -11.79 0.66
CA MET A 15 -0.23 -10.39 0.30
C MET A 15 -0.76 -9.56 1.48
N ASP A 16 -1.66 -10.13 2.28
CA ASP A 16 -2.18 -9.51 3.50
C ASP A 16 -1.08 -9.31 4.55
N GLU A 17 -0.18 -10.28 4.71
CA GLU A 17 0.97 -10.21 5.62
C GLU A 17 1.93 -9.08 5.18
N ILE A 18 2.31 -9.07 3.91
CA ILE A 18 3.22 -8.07 3.32
C ILE A 18 2.69 -6.65 3.53
N THR A 19 1.42 -6.41 3.17
CA THR A 19 0.83 -5.07 3.27
C THR A 19 0.67 -4.60 4.71
N LYS A 20 0.30 -5.49 5.64
CA LYS A 20 0.25 -5.17 7.08
C LYS A 20 1.64 -4.86 7.63
N ASP A 21 2.65 -5.65 7.29
CA ASP A 21 4.01 -5.45 7.78
C ASP A 21 4.61 -4.15 7.23
N LEU A 22 4.33 -3.81 5.96
CA LEU A 22 4.70 -2.50 5.41
C LEU A 22 3.99 -1.37 6.15
N GLY A 23 2.69 -1.50 6.41
CA GLY A 23 1.89 -0.49 7.12
C GLY A 23 2.39 -0.17 8.53
N LYS A 24 2.92 -1.16 9.26
CA LYS A 24 3.52 -0.96 10.59
C LYS A 24 4.64 0.08 10.60
N SER A 25 5.37 0.23 9.48
CA SER A 25 6.45 1.21 9.36
C SER A 25 5.96 2.66 9.38
N PHE A 26 4.66 2.88 9.15
CA PHE A 26 4.02 4.19 9.12
C PHE A 26 3.14 4.46 10.35
N GLU A 27 3.03 3.51 11.30
CA GLU A 27 2.26 3.71 12.53
C GLU A 27 2.86 4.86 13.35
N ASN A 28 2.03 5.88 13.65
CA ASN A 28 2.42 7.10 14.35
C ASN A 28 3.45 7.98 13.61
N THR A 29 3.73 7.69 12.34
CA THR A 29 4.59 8.50 11.49
C THR A 29 3.84 9.74 11.03
N LYS A 30 4.51 10.90 11.10
CA LYS A 30 3.95 12.19 10.64
C LYS A 30 4.53 12.61 9.31
N ASP A 31 5.83 12.45 9.14
CA ASP A 31 6.55 12.90 7.96
C ASP A 31 7.37 11.73 7.39
N VAL A 32 7.40 11.66 6.05
CA VAL A 32 8.17 10.68 5.28
C VAL A 32 9.20 11.45 4.46
N HIS A 33 10.47 11.17 4.71
CA HIS A 33 11.58 11.68 3.92
C HIS A 33 11.94 10.65 2.86
N VAL A 34 11.94 11.07 1.59
CA VAL A 34 12.29 10.23 0.44
C VAL A 34 13.56 10.78 -0.18
N THR A 35 14.58 9.93 -0.30
CA THR A 35 15.85 10.31 -0.90
C THR A 35 16.51 9.18 -1.68
N ASP A 36 17.27 9.53 -2.72
CA ASP A 36 18.16 8.65 -3.48
C ASP A 36 19.46 9.38 -3.89
N ASP A 37 20.39 8.64 -4.48
CA ASP A 37 21.68 9.15 -4.96
C ASP A 37 21.61 9.84 -6.34
N LEU A 38 20.44 9.82 -6.99
CA LEU A 38 20.19 10.45 -8.30
C LEU A 38 19.56 11.85 -8.17
N GLY A 39 19.23 12.28 -6.95
CA GLY A 39 18.79 13.63 -6.62
C GLY A 39 17.35 13.74 -6.11
N THR A 40 16.67 12.62 -5.82
CA THR A 40 15.42 12.67 -5.05
C THR A 40 15.77 13.12 -3.63
N ASP A 41 15.14 14.19 -3.15
CA ASP A 41 15.24 14.66 -1.77
C ASP A 41 14.01 15.53 -1.46
N PHE A 42 12.99 14.93 -0.85
CA PHE A 42 11.81 15.67 -0.41
C PHE A 42 11.17 15.04 0.82
N THR A 43 10.46 15.86 1.59
CA THR A 43 9.64 15.42 2.73
C THR A 43 8.18 15.66 2.44
N VAL A 44 7.34 14.67 2.71
CA VAL A 44 5.88 14.77 2.66
C VAL A 44 5.29 14.45 4.01
N THR A 45 4.30 15.23 4.44
CA THR A 45 3.56 14.92 5.66
C THR A 45 2.41 13.97 5.37
N ILE A 46 2.35 12.89 6.15
CA ILE A 46 1.25 11.92 6.20
C ILE A 46 0.42 12.06 7.47
N GLN A 47 0.69 13.08 8.28
CA GLN A 47 -0.06 13.35 9.50
C GLN A 47 -1.57 13.49 9.19
N ASP A 48 -2.40 12.85 10.01
CA ASP A 48 -3.86 12.87 9.93
C ASP A 48 -4.44 12.33 8.61
N ARG A 49 -3.64 11.58 7.83
CA ARG A 49 -4.07 10.94 6.59
C ARG A 49 -4.41 9.47 6.82
N PRO A 50 -5.49 8.96 6.19
CA PRO A 50 -5.81 7.54 6.29
C PRO A 50 -4.73 6.72 5.56
N MET A 51 -4.18 5.75 6.26
CA MET A 51 -3.29 4.74 5.68
C MET A 51 -4.14 3.71 4.93
N ILE A 52 -3.88 3.53 3.63
CA ILE A 52 -4.59 2.56 2.80
C ILE A 52 -3.67 1.38 2.50
N LEU A 53 -4.06 0.20 2.98
CA LEU A 53 -3.40 -1.07 2.65
C LEU A 53 -4.07 -1.65 1.41
N ASP A 54 -3.34 -1.82 0.31
CA ASP A 54 -3.84 -2.47 -0.91
C ASP A 54 -3.23 -3.87 -1.06
N ASN A 55 -4.00 -4.86 -0.63
CA ASN A 55 -3.72 -6.28 -0.76
C ASN A 55 -4.41 -6.93 -1.96
N GLY A 56 -5.05 -6.13 -2.83
CA GLY A 56 -5.78 -6.60 -4.01
C GLY A 56 -7.16 -7.18 -3.73
N LEU A 57 -7.66 -7.08 -2.49
CA LEU A 57 -9.03 -7.49 -2.14
C LEU A 57 -9.93 -6.30 -1.87
N LEU A 58 -11.18 -6.47 -2.30
CA LEU A 58 -12.28 -5.58 -1.94
C LEU A 58 -13.10 -6.23 -0.83
N SER A 59 -12.84 -5.84 0.42
CA SER A 59 -13.55 -6.32 1.61
C SER A 59 -14.68 -5.37 2.02
N ASP A 60 -15.66 -5.89 2.76
CA ASP A 60 -16.87 -5.13 3.15
C ASP A 60 -16.55 -3.86 3.95
N ASP A 61 -15.55 -3.90 4.81
CA ASP A 61 -15.05 -2.75 5.58
C ASP A 61 -14.46 -1.66 4.68
N ARG A 62 -13.75 -2.05 3.60
CA ARG A 62 -13.22 -1.10 2.60
C ARG A 62 -14.34 -0.49 1.77
N ILE A 63 -15.32 -1.30 1.36
CA ILE A 63 -16.52 -0.82 0.66
C ILE A 63 -17.28 0.20 1.52
N ALA A 64 -17.44 -0.07 2.82
CA ALA A 64 -18.16 0.79 3.75
C ALA A 64 -17.56 2.21 3.88
N VAL A 65 -16.26 2.37 3.65
CA VAL A 65 -15.55 3.66 3.67
C VAL A 65 -15.29 4.24 2.27
N GLY A 66 -15.89 3.66 1.22
CA GLY A 66 -15.79 4.14 -0.16
C GLY A 66 -14.51 3.75 -0.89
N LEU A 67 -13.69 2.84 -0.35
CA LEU A 67 -12.50 2.30 -1.00
C LEU A 67 -12.90 1.16 -1.94
N LEU A 68 -13.37 1.54 -3.13
CA LEU A 68 -13.94 0.60 -4.12
C LEU A 68 -12.89 -0.04 -5.06
N GLY A 69 -11.62 0.34 -4.93
CA GLY A 69 -10.51 -0.20 -5.72
C GLY A 69 -9.84 -1.40 -5.04
N GLY A 70 -9.61 -2.45 -5.82
CA GLY A 70 -8.67 -3.53 -5.49
C GLY A 70 -7.77 -3.75 -6.71
N ASN A 71 -6.51 -3.36 -6.62
CA ASN A 71 -5.58 -3.47 -7.75
C ASN A 71 -5.04 -4.90 -7.86
N LEU A 72 -4.76 -5.34 -9.09
CA LEU A 72 -3.96 -6.54 -9.33
C LEU A 72 -2.94 -6.22 -10.43
N PRO A 73 -1.62 -6.43 -10.19
CA PRO A 73 -1.01 -6.82 -8.90
C PRO A 73 -1.16 -5.75 -7.81
N ALA A 74 -0.99 -6.17 -6.55
CA ALA A 74 -1.09 -5.35 -5.34
C ALA A 74 0.15 -5.56 -4.44
N GLY A 75 0.13 -4.99 -3.23
CA GLY A 75 1.23 -5.08 -2.26
C GLY A 75 1.77 -3.72 -1.80
N GLU A 76 0.97 -2.67 -1.91
CA GLU A 76 1.38 -1.30 -1.57
C GLU A 76 0.64 -0.74 -0.36
N VAL A 77 1.26 0.28 0.24
CA VAL A 77 0.64 1.16 1.23
C VAL A 77 0.72 2.57 0.68
N PHE A 78 -0.41 3.27 0.65
CA PHE A 78 -0.47 4.63 0.15
C PHE A 78 -1.34 5.53 1.03
N PHE A 79 -1.12 6.83 0.86
CA PHE A 79 -1.81 7.89 1.58
C PHE A 79 -2.39 8.86 0.55
N PRO A 80 -3.69 9.22 0.64
CA PRO A 80 -4.27 10.22 -0.25
C PRO A 80 -3.62 11.61 -0.03
N PRO A 81 -3.67 12.51 -1.05
CA PRO A 81 -3.15 13.88 -0.97
C PRO A 81 -3.86 14.76 0.06
#